data_AF-A0A1T4Y7X1-F1
#
_entry.id   AF-A0A1T4Y7X1-F1
#
_cell.length_a   1.000
_cell.length_b   1.000
_cell.length_c   1.000
_cell.angle_alpha   90.00
_cell.angle_beta   90.00
_cell.angle_gamma   90.00
#
_symmetry.space_group_name_H-M   'P 1'
#
loop_
_entity.id
_entity.type
_entity.pdbx_description
1 polymer ?
#
loop_
_entity_poly.entity_id
_entity_poly.type
_entity_poly.pdbx_seq_one_letter_code
_entity_poly.pdbx_strand_id
1 'polypeptide(L)'
;MSDDQGILLFLGAGVVVLALIVVIGVASGRRKKKSGIASWRVTVDWIGDQPYLSSSDVVLNDAWQWKQFQERYPIGSPVDSIHVGDETRTLHISRVSQSLRAGWPLAKAGFTAYFEEYERSEFPVAFAVKADRGIAEVRLDDAGVTAVDTSGAVVFSGPWSTLLFSDGPDLILKNDTGMIHIADGQSGYNELEELVIKYGTLKQLHF
;
A
#
# COMPACT_ATOMS: atom_id res chain seq x y z
N MET A 1 12.39 -48.93 43.60
CA MET A 1 12.17 -48.66 42.17
C MET A 1 13.42 -49.13 41.45
N SER A 2 13.31 -50.13 40.57
CA SER A 2 14.46 -50.55 39.76
C SER A 2 14.78 -49.44 38.74
N ASP A 3 16.06 -49.19 38.49
CA ASP A 3 16.53 -48.15 37.55
C ASP A 3 15.84 -48.24 36.17
N ASP A 4 15.45 -49.45 35.76
CA ASP A 4 14.73 -49.72 34.51
C ASP A 4 13.33 -49.06 34.45
N GLN A 5 12.63 -48.92 35.58
CA GLN A 5 11.32 -48.25 35.61
C GLN A 5 11.46 -46.73 35.46
N GLY A 6 12.55 -46.14 35.98
CA GLY A 6 12.84 -44.71 35.81
C GLY A 6 13.14 -44.35 34.36
N ILE A 7 13.94 -45.19 33.68
CA ILE A 7 14.30 -45.00 32.27
C ILE A 7 13.06 -45.12 31.37
N LEU A 8 12.20 -46.13 31.60
CA LEU A 8 10.96 -46.30 30.83
C LEU A 8 9.98 -45.13 31.00
N LEU A 9 9.88 -44.54 32.20
CA LEU A 9 9.06 -43.36 32.43
C LEU A 9 9.61 -42.11 31.73
N PHE A 10 10.93 -41.91 31.73
CA PHE A 10 11.56 -40.81 30.99
C PHE A 10 11.40 -40.95 29.48
N LEU A 11 11.52 -42.18 28.95
CA LEU A 11 11.37 -42.45 27.52
C LEU A 11 9.92 -42.26 27.08
N GLY A 12 8.96 -42.71 27.90
CA GLY A 12 7.53 -42.46 27.68
C GLY A 12 7.17 -40.97 27.71
N ALA A 13 7.70 -40.23 28.68
CA ALA A 13 7.49 -38.78 28.77
C ALA A 13 8.09 -38.02 27.56
N GLY A 14 9.28 -38.44 27.10
CA GLY A 14 9.94 -37.85 25.93
C GLY A 14 9.13 -38.02 24.65
N VAL A 15 8.55 -39.20 24.42
CA VAL A 15 7.69 -39.48 23.26
C VAL A 15 6.42 -38.62 23.29
N VAL A 16 5.81 -38.45 24.48
CA VAL A 16 4.61 -37.61 24.63
C VAL A 16 4.92 -36.14 24.33
N VAL A 17 6.04 -35.61 24.81
CA VAL A 17 6.45 -34.22 24.53
C VAL A 17 6.70 -34.00 23.04
N LEU A 18 7.40 -34.92 22.37
CA LEU A 18 7.63 -34.85 20.93
C LEU A 18 6.32 -34.90 20.14
N ALA A 19 5.40 -35.80 20.50
CA ALA A 19 4.09 -35.87 19.88
C ALA A 19 3.30 -34.55 20.08
N LEU A 20 3.40 -33.94 21.26
CA LEU A 20 2.76 -32.66 21.56
C LEU A 20 3.35 -31.51 20.73
N ILE A 21 4.67 -31.44 20.58
CA ILE A 21 5.34 -30.44 19.75
C ILE A 21 4.93 -30.59 18.28
N VAL A 22 4.87 -31.83 17.76
CA VAL A 22 4.43 -32.09 16.38
C VAL A 22 2.95 -31.73 16.20
N VAL A 23 2.08 -32.12 17.12
CA VAL A 23 0.64 -31.79 17.05
C VAL A 23 0.41 -30.29 17.17
N ILE A 24 1.12 -29.58 18.06
CA ILE A 24 1.05 -28.12 18.18
C ILE A 24 1.61 -27.45 16.93
N GLY A 25 2.75 -27.93 16.40
CA GLY A 25 3.35 -27.43 15.16
C GLY A 25 2.42 -27.60 13.95
N VAL A 26 1.78 -28.77 13.82
CA VAL A 26 0.82 -29.06 12.76
C VAL A 26 -0.49 -28.30 12.95
N ALA A 27 -1.00 -28.18 14.18
CA ALA A 27 -2.20 -27.40 14.47
C ALA A 27 -1.97 -25.89 14.27
N SER A 28 -0.79 -25.39 14.63
CA SER A 28 -0.32 -24.02 14.35
C SER A 28 -0.19 -23.77 12.85
N GLY A 29 0.43 -24.71 12.12
CA GLY A 29 0.55 -24.66 10.66
C GLY A 29 -0.80 -24.74 9.93
N ARG A 30 -1.74 -25.55 10.43
CA ARG A 30 -3.11 -25.67 9.88
C ARG A 30 -3.99 -24.46 10.21
N ARG A 31 -3.84 -23.82 11.38
CA ARG A 31 -4.54 -22.58 11.71
C ARG A 31 -4.16 -21.40 10.82
N LYS A 32 -3.02 -21.46 10.11
CA LYS A 32 -2.58 -20.45 9.13
C LYS A 32 -3.23 -20.55 7.74
N LYS A 33 -4.18 -21.46 7.52
CA LYS A 33 -5.02 -21.50 6.31
C LYS A 33 -6.48 -21.18 6.63
N LYS A 34 -6.77 -19.98 7.15
CA LYS A 34 -8.08 -19.38 6.87
C LYS A 34 -8.00 -18.90 5.42
N SER A 35 -8.43 -19.73 4.47
CA SER A 35 -8.73 -19.22 3.13
C SER A 35 -9.96 -18.33 3.29
N GLY A 36 -9.73 -17.03 3.43
CA GLY A 36 -10.77 -16.04 3.26
C GLY A 36 -11.25 -16.09 1.81
N ILE A 37 -12.45 -15.56 1.57
CA ILE A 37 -12.84 -15.11 0.23
C ILE A 37 -12.36 -13.66 0.14
N ALA A 38 -11.85 -13.24 -1.03
CA ALA A 38 -11.55 -11.83 -1.26
C ALA A 38 -12.80 -11.00 -0.96
N SER A 39 -12.70 -10.05 -0.02
CA SER A 39 -13.87 -9.31 0.48
C SER A 39 -14.09 -7.98 -0.25
N TRP A 40 -13.27 -7.70 -1.26
CA TRP A 40 -13.26 -6.45 -1.98
C TRP A 40 -13.90 -6.59 -3.36
N ARG A 41 -14.50 -5.50 -3.84
CA ARG A 41 -14.95 -5.32 -5.22
C ARG A 41 -14.05 -4.30 -5.90
N VAL A 42 -13.94 -4.37 -7.22
CA VAL A 42 -13.15 -3.42 -8.00
C VAL A 42 -14.08 -2.58 -8.87
N THR A 43 -13.84 -1.27 -8.87
CA THR A 43 -14.44 -0.29 -9.78
C THR A 43 -13.36 0.38 -10.61
N VAL A 44 -13.75 1.03 -11.70
CA VAL A 44 -12.86 1.90 -12.47
C VAL A 44 -13.05 3.32 -11.94
N ASP A 45 -11.97 3.90 -11.41
CA ASP A 45 -11.88 5.29 -10.98
C ASP A 45 -10.88 6.05 -11.89
N TRP A 46 -10.71 7.35 -11.67
CA TRP A 46 -10.02 8.24 -12.61
C TRP A 46 -9.09 9.25 -11.94
N ILE A 47 -7.86 9.38 -12.45
CA ILE A 47 -6.92 10.49 -12.17
C ILE A 47 -6.86 11.34 -13.43
N GLY A 48 -7.53 12.49 -13.44
CA GLY A 48 -7.76 13.22 -14.69
C GLY A 48 -8.44 12.33 -15.72
N ASP A 49 -7.82 12.15 -16.89
CA ASP A 49 -8.32 11.31 -17.99
C ASP A 49 -7.77 9.86 -17.94
N GLN A 50 -7.18 9.44 -16.82
CA GLN A 50 -6.50 8.15 -16.69
C GLN A 50 -7.31 7.19 -15.83
N PRO A 51 -7.75 6.05 -16.38
CA PRO A 51 -8.45 5.05 -15.61
C PRO A 51 -7.48 4.33 -14.66
N TYR A 52 -8.00 3.88 -13.53
CA TYR A 52 -7.34 2.91 -12.66
C TYR A 52 -8.36 2.00 -12.00
N LEU A 53 -7.92 0.84 -11.52
CA LEU A 53 -8.76 -0.09 -10.78
C LEU A 53 -8.67 0.20 -9.30
N SER A 54 -9.80 0.50 -8.67
CA SER A 54 -9.88 0.84 -7.25
C SER A 54 -10.68 -0.23 -6.51
N SER A 55 -10.16 -0.72 -5.39
CA SER A 55 -10.87 -1.66 -4.54
C SER A 55 -11.78 -0.95 -3.55
N SER A 56 -12.90 -1.58 -3.19
CA SER A 56 -13.62 -1.22 -1.98
C SER A 56 -12.74 -1.39 -0.72
N ASP A 57 -13.12 -0.71 0.37
CA ASP A 57 -12.41 -0.77 1.64
C ASP A 57 -12.14 -2.19 2.14
N VAL A 58 -10.91 -2.42 2.59
CA VAL A 58 -10.47 -3.61 3.33
C VAL A 58 -9.86 -3.22 4.66
N VAL A 59 -9.66 -4.20 5.55
CA VAL A 59 -8.90 -3.94 6.79
C VAL A 59 -7.43 -3.69 6.45
N LEU A 60 -6.87 -2.56 6.91
CA LEU A 60 -5.51 -2.10 6.53
C LEU A 60 -4.43 -3.17 6.76
N ASN A 61 -4.48 -3.87 7.89
CA ASN A 61 -3.46 -4.83 8.31
C ASN A 61 -3.72 -6.27 7.84
N ASP A 62 -4.67 -6.47 6.92
CA ASP A 62 -4.93 -7.79 6.34
C ASP A 62 -3.97 -8.07 5.17
N ALA A 63 -2.76 -8.51 5.51
CA ALA A 63 -1.73 -8.88 4.54
C ALA A 63 -2.17 -9.99 3.57
N TRP A 64 -3.16 -10.80 3.95
CA TRP A 64 -3.69 -11.82 3.05
C TRP A 64 -4.53 -11.19 1.93
N GLN A 65 -5.39 -10.22 2.25
CA GLN A 65 -6.17 -9.49 1.23
C GLN A 65 -5.26 -8.76 0.25
N TRP A 66 -4.20 -8.12 0.75
CA TRP A 66 -3.21 -7.46 -0.11
C TRP A 66 -2.54 -8.46 -1.06
N LYS A 67 -2.07 -9.60 -0.53
CA LYS A 67 -1.47 -10.66 -1.36
C LYS A 67 -2.44 -11.18 -2.42
N GLN A 68 -3.71 -11.35 -2.08
CA GLN A 68 -4.73 -11.77 -3.05
C GLN A 68 -4.95 -10.72 -4.16
N PHE A 69 -4.90 -9.43 -3.82
CA PHE A 69 -5.01 -8.37 -4.82
C PHE A 69 -3.82 -8.41 -5.79
N GLN A 70 -2.60 -8.55 -5.28
CA GLN A 70 -1.39 -8.70 -6.10
C GLN A 70 -1.44 -9.95 -7.00
N GLU A 71 -1.97 -11.07 -6.49
CA GLU A 71 -2.14 -12.30 -7.28
C GLU A 71 -3.24 -12.16 -8.35
N ARG A 72 -4.27 -11.35 -8.09
CA ARG A 72 -5.37 -11.09 -9.05
C ARG A 72 -4.96 -10.13 -10.16
N TYR A 73 -4.11 -9.16 -9.85
CA TYR A 73 -3.58 -8.13 -10.76
C TYR A 73 -2.05 -8.15 -10.81
N PRO A 74 -1.43 -9.20 -11.36
CA PRO A 74 0.02 -9.22 -11.57
C PRO A 74 0.47 -8.10 -12.49
N ILE A 75 1.65 -7.53 -12.22
CA ILE A 75 2.29 -6.57 -13.13
C ILE A 75 2.50 -7.23 -14.51
N GLY A 76 2.16 -6.51 -15.57
CA GLY A 76 2.16 -6.93 -16.97
C GLY A 76 0.90 -7.69 -17.40
N SER A 77 -0.03 -7.98 -16.49
CA SER A 77 -1.27 -8.70 -16.86
C SER A 77 -2.27 -7.79 -17.59
N PRO A 78 -2.98 -8.30 -18.61
CA PRO A 78 -3.99 -7.55 -19.31
C PRO A 78 -5.29 -7.47 -18.50
N VAL A 79 -5.94 -6.31 -18.59
CA VAL A 79 -7.31 -6.09 -18.14
C VAL A 79 -8.13 -5.63 -19.33
N ASP A 80 -9.03 -6.49 -19.76
CA ASP A 80 -9.93 -6.22 -20.87
C ASP A 80 -11.09 -5.33 -20.46
N SER A 81 -11.73 -4.74 -21.47
CA SER A 81 -13.01 -4.02 -21.32
C SER A 81 -12.95 -2.73 -20.48
N ILE A 82 -11.80 -2.08 -20.40
CA ILE A 82 -11.69 -0.76 -19.78
C ILE A 82 -12.22 0.28 -20.76
N HIS A 83 -13.18 1.08 -20.31
CA HIS A 83 -13.76 2.15 -21.11
C HIS A 83 -12.90 3.42 -20.94
N VAL A 84 -12.39 3.95 -22.05
CA VAL A 84 -11.58 5.17 -22.12
C VAL A 84 -12.21 6.10 -23.14
N GLY A 85 -12.91 7.12 -22.65
CA GLY A 85 -13.82 7.90 -23.48
C GLY A 85 -14.91 6.99 -24.07
N ASP A 86 -15.03 7.01 -25.40
CA ASP A 86 -15.99 6.18 -26.13
C ASP A 86 -15.44 4.81 -26.55
N GLU A 87 -14.16 4.53 -26.26
CA GLU A 87 -13.48 3.30 -26.69
C GLU A 87 -13.36 2.28 -25.57
N THR A 88 -13.45 1.00 -25.94
CA THR A 88 -13.12 -0.11 -25.04
C THR A 88 -11.71 -0.61 -25.37
N ARG A 89 -10.83 -0.65 -24.37
CA ARG A 89 -9.41 -1.02 -24.53
C ARG A 89 -9.02 -2.14 -23.58
N THR A 90 -8.01 -2.91 -23.99
CA THR A 90 -7.24 -3.77 -23.10
C THR A 90 -6.04 -2.97 -22.61
N LEU A 91 -5.87 -2.90 -21.30
CA LEU A 91 -4.78 -2.18 -20.64
C LEU A 91 -3.92 -3.13 -19.80
N HIS A 92 -2.65 -2.80 -19.57
CA HIS A 92 -1.73 -3.68 -18.85
C HIS A 92 -1.42 -3.13 -17.47
N ILE A 93 -1.45 -3.96 -16.43
CA ILE A 93 -1.13 -3.51 -15.07
C ILE A 93 0.36 -3.13 -14.99
N SER A 94 0.68 -1.89 -14.63
CA SER A 94 2.06 -1.47 -14.35
C SER A 94 2.41 -1.55 -12.87
N ARG A 95 1.44 -1.23 -12.02
CA ARG A 95 1.64 -1.03 -10.58
C ARG A 95 0.42 -1.45 -9.80
N VAL A 96 0.68 -1.87 -8.57
CA VAL A 96 -0.35 -2.03 -7.55
C VAL A 96 0.09 -1.30 -6.29
N SER A 97 -0.81 -0.56 -5.66
CA SER A 97 -0.55 0.22 -4.46
C SER A 97 -1.59 -0.03 -3.37
N GLN A 98 -1.27 0.43 -2.18
CA GLN A 98 -2.16 0.46 -1.03
C GLN A 98 -2.26 1.90 -0.52
N SER A 99 -3.45 2.34 -0.14
CA SER A 99 -3.72 3.65 0.46
C SER A 99 -4.58 3.50 1.72
N LEU A 100 -4.52 4.45 2.65
CA LEU A 100 -5.39 4.54 3.81
C LEU A 100 -6.70 5.24 3.43
N ARG A 101 -7.82 4.52 3.51
CA ARG A 101 -9.17 5.08 3.24
C ARG A 101 -9.88 5.59 4.50
N ALA A 102 -9.54 5.03 5.66
CA ALA A 102 -10.07 5.49 6.94
C ALA A 102 -9.02 5.36 8.04
N GLY A 103 -9.03 6.31 8.97
CA GLY A 103 -8.10 6.35 10.11
C GLY A 103 -8.45 5.41 11.26
N TRP A 104 -7.59 5.40 12.28
CA TRP A 104 -7.74 4.60 13.50
C TRP A 104 -9.03 4.98 14.28
N PRO A 105 -9.71 4.05 15.00
CA PRO A 105 -9.43 2.62 15.21
C PRO A 105 -9.87 1.68 14.08
N LEU A 106 -10.69 2.16 13.15
CA LEU A 106 -11.23 1.36 12.04
C LEU A 106 -10.42 1.60 10.77
N ALA A 107 -9.10 1.42 10.89
CA ALA A 107 -8.18 1.71 9.80
C ALA A 107 -8.47 0.81 8.59
N LYS A 108 -8.86 1.44 7.48
CA LYS A 108 -9.21 0.76 6.23
C LYS A 108 -8.20 1.10 5.16
N ALA A 109 -7.92 0.14 4.30
CA ALA A 109 -7.13 0.35 3.11
C ALA A 109 -7.97 0.25 1.84
N GLY A 110 -7.54 0.98 0.83
CA GLY A 110 -7.87 0.75 -0.57
C GLY A 110 -6.68 0.12 -1.28
N PHE A 111 -6.97 -0.74 -2.24
CA PHE A 111 -5.97 -1.25 -3.17
C PHE A 111 -6.22 -0.68 -4.54
N THR A 112 -5.16 -0.24 -5.20
CA THR A 112 -5.25 0.33 -6.53
C THR A 112 -4.38 -0.44 -7.49
N ALA A 113 -4.83 -0.65 -8.72
CA ALA A 113 -4.00 -1.11 -9.83
C ALA A 113 -3.99 -0.07 -10.95
N TYR A 114 -2.80 0.31 -11.39
CA TYR A 114 -2.59 1.31 -12.44
C TYR A 114 -2.12 0.65 -13.73
N PHE A 115 -2.28 1.36 -14.83
CA PHE A 115 -2.01 0.84 -16.16
C PHE A 115 -0.74 1.43 -16.79
N GLU A 116 -0.01 0.58 -17.52
CA GLU A 116 1.26 0.87 -18.20
C GLU A 116 1.12 1.97 -19.25
N GLU A 117 0.00 2.00 -19.96
CA GLU A 117 -0.29 2.97 -21.01
C GLU A 117 -0.31 4.42 -20.51
N TYR A 118 -0.41 4.62 -19.19
CA TYR A 118 -0.44 5.92 -18.54
C TYR A 118 0.73 6.17 -17.60
N GLU A 119 1.71 5.27 -17.53
CA GLU A 119 2.89 5.49 -16.68
C GLU A 119 3.60 6.78 -17.05
N ARG A 120 3.79 7.64 -16.05
CA ARG A 120 4.49 8.93 -16.11
C ARG A 120 3.86 9.98 -17.03
N SER A 121 2.68 9.70 -17.58
CA SER A 121 1.97 10.65 -18.43
C SER A 121 1.47 11.89 -17.68
N GLU A 122 1.46 11.83 -16.34
CA GLU A 122 1.10 12.93 -15.44
C GLU A 122 2.25 13.91 -15.21
N PHE A 123 3.47 13.52 -15.58
CA PHE A 123 4.67 14.29 -15.26
C PHE A 123 5.17 15.13 -16.44
N PRO A 124 5.76 16.31 -16.16
CA PRO A 124 5.88 16.94 -14.84
C PRO A 124 4.59 17.65 -14.43
N VAL A 125 4.30 17.69 -13.12
CA VAL A 125 3.16 18.43 -12.55
C VAL A 125 3.56 19.16 -11.28
N ALA A 126 2.87 20.26 -10.98
CA ALA A 126 3.08 21.04 -9.77
C ALA A 126 1.74 21.37 -9.10
N PHE A 127 1.69 21.23 -7.78
CA PHE A 127 0.52 21.49 -6.97
C PHE A 127 0.84 22.60 -5.98
N ALA A 128 0.02 23.65 -5.98
CA ALA A 128 0.02 24.62 -4.89
C ALA A 128 -0.52 23.92 -3.63
N VAL A 129 0.25 23.95 -2.55
CA VAL A 129 -0.10 23.25 -1.31
C VAL A 129 -0.04 24.19 -0.12
N LYS A 130 -0.76 23.81 0.93
CA LYS A 130 -0.55 24.33 2.27
C LYS A 130 0.12 23.24 3.09
N ALA A 131 1.40 23.42 3.38
CA ALA A 131 2.18 22.45 4.12
C ALA A 131 2.96 23.12 5.26
N ASP A 132 3.58 22.31 6.12
CA ASP A 132 4.46 22.81 7.16
C ASP A 132 5.69 23.54 6.57
N ARG A 133 6.40 24.29 7.42
CA ARG A 133 7.68 24.95 7.07
C ARG A 133 7.61 25.96 5.91
N GLY A 134 6.43 26.52 5.64
CA GLY A 134 6.25 27.54 4.59
C GLY A 134 6.34 26.98 3.17
N ILE A 135 6.19 25.66 3.02
CA ILE A 135 6.05 25.00 1.71
C ILE A 135 4.80 25.54 1.03
N ALA A 136 4.96 25.98 -0.21
CA ALA A 136 3.90 26.56 -1.02
C ALA A 136 3.57 25.70 -2.26
N GLU A 137 4.51 24.87 -2.70
CA GLU A 137 4.33 24.06 -3.91
C GLU A 137 5.06 22.72 -3.79
N VAL A 138 4.42 21.67 -4.31
CA VAL A 138 5.00 20.33 -4.48
C VAL A 138 5.03 20.01 -5.98
N ARG A 139 6.22 19.70 -6.49
CA ARG A 139 6.49 19.33 -7.88
C ARG A 139 6.76 17.85 -7.96
N LEU A 140 6.15 17.18 -8.93
CA LEU A 140 6.33 15.77 -9.21
C LEU A 140 6.89 15.59 -10.61
N ASP A 141 7.88 14.71 -10.74
CA ASP A 141 8.44 14.30 -12.01
C ASP A 141 8.83 12.81 -12.01
N ASP A 142 9.44 12.35 -13.09
CA ASP A 142 9.94 10.99 -13.25
C ASP A 142 10.90 10.55 -12.13
N ALA A 143 11.64 11.49 -11.53
CA ALA A 143 12.64 11.20 -10.52
C ALA A 143 12.01 11.12 -9.12
N GLY A 144 11.05 11.98 -8.82
CA GLY A 144 10.43 12.00 -7.50
C GLY A 144 9.62 13.26 -7.19
N VAL A 145 9.71 13.64 -5.92
CA VAL A 145 8.99 14.77 -5.34
C VAL A 145 9.99 15.85 -4.96
N THR A 146 9.65 17.11 -5.26
CA THR A 146 10.37 18.29 -4.79
C THR A 146 9.39 19.30 -4.20
N ALA A 147 9.52 19.65 -2.92
CA ALA A 147 8.75 20.70 -2.29
C ALA A 147 9.57 21.98 -2.20
N VAL A 148 8.94 23.11 -2.54
CA VAL A 148 9.55 24.43 -2.50
C VAL A 148 8.77 25.38 -1.59
N ASP A 149 9.49 26.27 -0.92
CA ASP A 149 8.90 27.32 -0.11
C ASP A 149 8.43 28.53 -0.96
N THR A 150 7.82 29.52 -0.31
CA THR A 150 7.36 30.76 -0.96
C THR A 150 8.45 31.57 -1.67
N SER A 151 9.73 31.35 -1.35
CA SER A 151 10.87 31.99 -2.01
C SER A 151 11.38 31.20 -3.23
N GLY A 152 10.84 29.99 -3.45
CA GLY A 152 11.27 29.06 -4.48
C GLY A 152 12.45 28.19 -4.06
N ALA A 153 12.85 28.21 -2.79
CA ALA A 153 13.92 27.36 -2.28
C ALA A 153 13.41 25.93 -2.06
N VAL A 154 14.23 24.94 -2.43
CA VAL A 154 13.92 23.53 -2.17
C VAL A 154 14.09 23.23 -0.69
N VAL A 155 13.01 22.79 -0.05
CA VAL A 155 12.99 22.47 1.39
C VAL A 155 12.80 20.97 1.67
N PHE A 156 12.36 20.22 0.66
CA PHE A 156 12.28 18.78 0.69
C PHE A 156 12.43 18.24 -0.72
N SER A 157 13.15 17.13 -0.88
CA SER A 157 13.21 16.38 -2.13
C SER A 157 13.41 14.91 -1.83
N GLY A 158 12.73 14.04 -2.57
CA GLY A 158 12.78 12.60 -2.38
C GLY A 158 12.51 11.83 -3.66
N PRO A 159 13.42 10.93 -4.08
CA PRO A 159 13.16 10.07 -5.22
C PRO A 159 12.06 9.06 -4.87
N TRP A 160 11.29 8.62 -5.87
CA TRP A 160 10.19 7.67 -5.67
C TRP A 160 10.62 6.37 -4.98
N SER A 161 11.85 5.92 -5.22
CA SER A 161 12.42 4.70 -4.65
C SER A 161 12.62 4.74 -3.13
N THR A 162 12.70 5.93 -2.52
CA THR A 162 12.88 6.10 -1.07
C THR A 162 11.76 6.91 -0.42
N LEU A 163 10.80 7.39 -1.21
CA LEU A 163 9.67 8.16 -0.72
C LEU A 163 8.68 7.24 -0.01
N LEU A 164 8.53 7.48 1.29
CA LEU A 164 7.51 6.88 2.12
C LEU A 164 6.36 7.88 2.28
N PHE A 165 5.13 7.41 2.23
CA PHE A 165 3.98 8.26 2.52
C PHE A 165 3.08 7.64 3.58
N SER A 166 2.35 8.50 4.28
CA SER A 166 1.16 8.13 5.06
C SER A 166 0.06 9.10 4.69
N ASP A 167 -1.07 8.56 4.30
CA ASP A 167 -2.31 9.26 3.99
C ASP A 167 -3.30 9.13 5.16
N GLY A 168 -4.32 9.99 5.19
CA GLY A 168 -5.23 10.16 6.32
C GLY A 168 -5.98 11.48 6.23
N PRO A 169 -6.08 12.28 7.31
CA PRO A 169 -6.60 13.65 7.20
C PRO A 169 -5.61 14.62 6.53
N ASP A 170 -4.31 14.29 6.56
CA ASP A 170 -3.23 15.03 5.89
C ASP A 170 -2.35 14.02 5.15
N LEU A 171 -1.65 14.48 4.10
CA LEU A 171 -0.66 13.70 3.39
C LEU A 171 0.74 13.97 3.97
N ILE A 172 1.37 12.93 4.49
CA ILE A 172 2.72 12.99 5.04
C ILE A 172 3.69 12.34 4.07
N LEU A 173 4.73 13.07 3.69
CA LEU A 173 5.84 12.54 2.91
C LEU A 173 7.09 12.45 3.78
N LYS A 174 7.79 11.34 3.71
CA LYS A 174 9.00 11.07 4.50
C LYS A 174 10.07 10.38 3.66
N ASN A 175 11.31 10.77 3.87
CA ASN A 175 12.49 10.04 3.42
C ASN A 175 13.63 10.23 4.43
N ASP A 176 14.86 9.90 4.03
CA ASP A 176 16.04 10.03 4.89
C ASP A 176 16.43 11.49 5.20
N THR A 177 16.00 12.43 4.36
CA THR A 177 16.30 13.87 4.51
C THR A 177 15.33 14.60 5.42
N GLY A 178 14.11 14.07 5.59
CA GLY A 178 13.12 14.71 6.43
C GLY A 178 11.70 14.19 6.25
N MET A 179 10.77 14.99 6.76
CA MET A 179 9.34 14.75 6.71
C MET A 179 8.63 16.08 6.46
N ILE A 180 7.61 16.07 5.63
CA ILE A 180 6.71 17.20 5.38
C ILE A 180 5.25 16.77 5.52
N HIS A 181 4.41 17.70 5.95
CA HIS A 181 2.98 17.51 6.19
C HIS A 181 2.19 18.43 5.26
N ILE A 182 1.35 17.85 4.41
CA ILE A 182 0.53 18.56 3.42
C ILE A 182 -0.92 18.47 3.87
N ALA A 183 -1.53 19.62 4.14
CA ALA A 183 -2.91 19.68 4.62
C ALA A 183 -3.91 19.39 3.49
N ASP A 184 -4.96 18.65 3.82
CA ASP A 184 -6.13 18.45 2.95
C ASP A 184 -6.90 19.78 2.73
N GLY A 185 -7.76 19.78 1.71
CA GLY A 185 -8.70 20.85 1.39
C GLY A 185 -8.19 21.86 0.36
N GLN A 186 -7.01 21.63 -0.21
CA GLN A 186 -6.49 22.44 -1.32
C GLN A 186 -6.97 21.92 -2.68
N SER A 187 -7.06 22.82 -3.66
CA SER A 187 -7.33 22.41 -5.04
C SER A 187 -6.19 21.52 -5.55
N GLY A 188 -6.54 20.36 -6.13
CA GLY A 188 -5.56 19.38 -6.60
C GLY A 188 -5.00 18.45 -5.52
N TYR A 189 -5.43 18.57 -4.25
CA TYR A 189 -4.96 17.66 -3.18
C TYR A 189 -5.21 16.19 -3.51
N ASN A 190 -6.42 15.83 -3.96
CA ASN A 190 -6.76 14.44 -4.29
C ASN A 190 -5.89 13.88 -5.42
N GLU A 191 -5.55 14.71 -6.41
CA GLU A 191 -4.69 14.29 -7.53
C GLU A 191 -3.23 14.11 -7.06
N LEU A 192 -2.73 15.05 -6.26
CA LEU A 192 -1.42 14.92 -5.61
C LEU A 192 -1.34 13.65 -4.74
N GLU A 193 -2.36 13.41 -3.91
CA GLU A 193 -2.43 12.23 -3.04
C GLU A 193 -2.43 10.94 -3.86
N GLU A 194 -3.29 10.83 -4.88
CA GLU A 194 -3.34 9.64 -5.73
C GLU A 194 -2.05 9.41 -6.54
N LEU A 195 -1.34 10.47 -6.97
CA LEU A 195 -0.02 10.34 -7.59
C LEU A 195 1.04 9.86 -6.59
N VAL A 196 1.01 10.38 -5.35
CA VAL A 196 1.90 9.89 -4.29
C VAL A 196 1.59 8.43 -3.94
N ILE A 197 0.32 8.02 -3.92
CA ILE A 197 -0.10 6.63 -3.74
C ILE A 197 0.42 5.75 -4.89
N LYS A 198 0.37 6.24 -6.14
CA LYS A 198 0.80 5.51 -7.33
C LYS A 198 2.31 5.22 -7.33
N TYR A 199 3.12 6.21 -6.98
CA TYR A 199 4.58 6.11 -7.14
C TYR A 199 5.36 5.95 -5.83
N GLY A 200 4.79 6.35 -4.69
CA GLY A 200 5.38 6.24 -3.37
C GLY A 200 5.12 4.88 -2.71
N THR A 201 5.72 4.69 -1.53
CA THR A 201 5.50 3.49 -0.71
C THR A 201 4.73 3.82 0.57
N LEU A 202 3.57 3.21 0.75
CA LEU A 202 2.78 3.38 1.97
C LEU A 202 3.57 2.88 3.18
N LYS A 203 3.64 3.73 4.21
CA LYS A 203 4.10 3.38 5.55
C LYS A 203 3.23 4.13 6.54
N GLN A 204 2.50 3.39 7.37
CA GLN A 204 1.76 4.03 8.45
C GLN A 204 2.75 4.72 9.39
N LEU A 205 2.73 6.05 9.36
CA LEU A 205 3.55 6.87 10.25
C LEU A 205 2.67 7.18 11.47
N HIS A 206 3.09 6.69 12.63
CA HIS A 206 2.41 7.02 13.89
C HIS A 206 2.61 8.50 14.19
N PHE A 207 1.50 9.18 14.45
CA PHE A 207 1.45 10.52 15.04
C PHE A 207 1.75 10.45 16.54
#